data_AF-A0A9W6AQ23-F1
#
_entry.id   AF-A0A9W6AQ23-F1
#
_cell.length_a   1.000
_cell.length_b   1.000
_cell.length_c   1.000
_cell.angle_alpha   90.00
_cell.angle_beta   90.00
_cell.angle_gamma   90.00
#
_symmetry.space_group_name_H-M   'P 1'
#
loop_
_entity.id
_entity.type
_entity.pdbx_description
1 polymer ?
#
loop_
_entity_poly.entity_id
_entity_poly.type
_entity_poly.pdbx_seq_one_letter_code
_entity_poly.pdbx_strand_id
1 'polypeptide(L)'
;MSVFSSMRYCLGDPRDFGAIWAALIFMPFGLFFDFMDGRIARWRKKSSLMGQELDSLADLISFGMAPAAAAFALGMRTSLDHLLLSFFVLCGLTRLARFNVTVAVLPKDKSGKSKYFEGTPIPTTLSITFFLAYCVSQDWVLEDLPLGVVAQGTAFEFHPLVLLFVLHGCLMVSKTLHIPKP
;
A
#
# COMPACT_ATOMS: atom_id res chain seq x y z
N MET A 1 -2.85 10.58 8.36
CA MET A 1 -2.03 10.55 9.59
C MET A 1 -0.83 9.62 9.51
N SER A 2 -0.95 8.45 8.86
CA SER A 2 0.20 7.52 8.71
C SER A 2 1.45 8.20 8.13
N VAL A 3 1.35 8.86 6.97
CA VAL A 3 2.49 9.50 6.30
C VAL A 3 3.19 10.53 7.21
N PHE A 4 2.43 11.41 7.86
CA PHE A 4 3.00 12.38 8.80
C PHE A 4 3.65 11.73 10.02
N SER A 5 3.13 10.61 10.50
CA SER A 5 3.73 9.86 11.62
C SER A 5 5.05 9.21 11.18
N SER A 6 5.12 8.69 9.95
CA SER A 6 6.37 8.21 9.34
C SER A 6 7.39 9.34 9.19
N MET A 7 6.98 10.52 8.73
CA MET A 7 7.87 11.69 8.66
C MET A 7 8.35 12.15 10.03
N ARG A 8 7.47 12.12 11.05
CA ARG A 8 7.83 12.44 12.43
C ARG A 8 8.88 11.49 12.97
N TYR A 9 8.78 10.19 12.66
CA TYR A 9 9.80 9.21 13.00
C TYR A 9 11.15 9.53 12.32
N CYS A 10 11.15 9.93 11.04
CA CYS A 10 12.39 10.32 10.35
C CYS A 10 13.09 11.54 10.97
N LEU A 11 12.34 12.45 11.59
CA LEU A 11 12.85 13.69 12.19
C LEU A 11 13.15 13.56 13.69
N GLY A 12 12.66 12.49 14.33
CA GLY A 12 12.81 12.23 15.76
C GLY A 12 14.01 11.37 16.10
N ASP A 13 14.07 10.92 17.36
CA ASP A 13 15.03 9.91 17.77
C ASP A 13 14.65 8.56 17.13
N PRO A 14 15.55 7.89 16.39
CA PRO A 14 15.29 6.57 15.83
C PRO A 14 14.91 5.49 16.84
N ARG A 15 15.18 5.69 18.13
CA ARG A 15 14.80 4.77 19.21
C ARG A 15 13.40 5.06 19.77
N ASP A 16 12.78 6.17 19.38
CA ASP A 16 11.38 6.47 19.72
C ASP A 16 10.44 5.81 18.71
N PHE A 17 10.07 4.57 19.01
CA PHE A 17 9.14 3.82 18.18
C PHE A 17 7.69 4.32 18.25
N GLY A 18 7.35 5.29 19.11
CA GLY A 18 5.97 5.76 19.25
C GLY A 18 5.40 6.30 17.93
N ALA A 19 6.23 7.04 17.17
CA ALA A 19 5.82 7.62 15.89
C ALA A 19 5.64 6.58 14.78
N ILE A 20 6.51 5.55 14.72
CA ILE A 20 6.39 4.50 13.69
C ILE A 20 5.23 3.54 14.01
N TRP A 21 5.00 3.21 15.29
CA TRP A 21 3.83 2.43 15.70
C TRP A 21 2.53 3.15 15.38
N ALA A 22 2.46 4.46 15.61
CA ALA A 22 1.31 5.27 15.20
C ALA A 22 1.13 5.23 13.67
N ALA A 23 2.21 5.34 12.89
CA ALA A 23 2.12 5.24 11.44
C ALA A 23 1.49 3.91 10.98
N LEU A 24 1.99 2.80 11.54
CA LEU A 24 1.55 1.44 11.20
C LEU A 24 0.10 1.17 11.64
N ILE A 25 -0.33 1.68 12.80
CA ILE A 25 -1.70 1.47 13.28
C ILE A 25 -2.73 2.26 12.46
N PHE A 26 -2.37 3.43 11.92
CA PHE A 26 -3.30 4.23 11.12
C PHE A 26 -3.68 3.59 9.78
N MET A 27 -2.87 2.69 9.22
CA MET A 27 -3.19 1.99 7.97
C MET A 27 -4.42 1.04 8.07
N PRO A 28 -4.50 0.11 9.03
CA PRO A 28 -5.71 -0.71 9.21
C PRO A 28 -6.93 0.12 9.60
N PHE A 29 -6.76 1.24 10.32
CA PHE A 29 -7.85 2.20 10.51
C PHE A 29 -8.33 2.79 9.19
N GLY A 30 -7.43 3.16 8.27
CA GLY A 30 -7.77 3.61 6.92
C GLY A 30 -8.62 2.59 6.16
N LEU A 31 -8.25 1.31 6.21
CA LEU A 31 -9.05 0.22 5.61
C LEU A 31 -10.43 0.06 6.24
N PHE A 32 -10.52 0.24 7.56
CA PHE A 32 -11.80 0.18 8.24
C PHE A 32 -12.73 1.31 7.78
N PHE A 33 -12.20 2.54 7.61
CA PHE A 33 -12.97 3.67 7.12
C PHE A 33 -13.37 3.53 5.65
N ASP A 34 -12.48 3.06 4.78
CA ASP A 34 -12.81 2.76 3.37
C ASP A 34 -13.98 1.76 3.26
N PHE A 35 -13.92 0.68 4.04
CA PHE A 35 -15.01 -0.30 4.07
C PHE A 35 -16.34 0.30 4.54
N MET A 36 -16.30 1.23 5.50
CA MET A 36 -17.48 1.93 5.98
C MET A 36 -18.04 2.90 4.94
N ASP A 37 -17.19 3.71 4.30
CA ASP A 37 -17.60 4.69 3.28
C ASP A 37 -18.23 3.99 2.07
N GLY A 38 -17.66 2.87 1.63
CA GLY A 38 -18.26 2.02 0.61
C GLY A 38 -19.63 1.44 1.00
N ARG A 39 -19.86 1.14 2.29
CA ARG A 39 -21.17 0.66 2.79
C ARG A 39 -22.19 1.79 2.86
N ILE A 40 -21.77 2.98 3.30
CA ILE A 40 -22.64 4.16 3.41
C ILE A 40 -23.04 4.67 2.02
N ALA A 41 -22.10 4.68 1.05
CA ALA A 41 -22.38 5.07 -0.33
C ALA A 41 -23.43 4.16 -0.99
N ARG A 42 -23.35 2.84 -0.76
CA ARG A 42 -24.36 1.87 -1.23
C ARG A 42 -25.72 2.09 -0.58
N TRP A 43 -25.76 2.42 0.71
CA TRP A 43 -27.01 2.72 1.42
C TRP A 43 -27.68 4.00 0.93
N ARG A 44 -26.91 5.05 0.61
CA ARG A 44 -27.46 6.33 0.14
C ARG A 44 -27.90 6.34 -1.32
N LYS A 45 -27.62 5.28 -2.10
CA LYS A 45 -27.93 5.17 -3.55
C LYS A 45 -27.52 6.39 -4.39
N LYS A 46 -26.60 7.22 -3.89
CA LYS A 46 -26.05 8.41 -4.54
C LYS A 46 -24.56 8.19 -4.68
N SER A 47 -24.12 7.73 -5.84
CA SER A 47 -22.71 7.68 -6.21
C SER A 47 -22.43 8.82 -7.19
N SER A 48 -21.55 9.75 -6.82
CA SER A 48 -21.07 10.80 -7.73
C SER A 48 -19.76 10.33 -8.38
N LEU A 49 -19.54 10.67 -9.65
CA LEU A 49 -18.27 10.43 -10.35
C LEU A 49 -17.10 11.08 -9.61
N MET A 50 -17.27 12.32 -9.13
CA MET A 50 -16.26 13.01 -8.33
C MET A 50 -15.95 12.28 -7.02
N GLY A 51 -16.95 11.65 -6.40
CA GLY A 51 -16.76 10.87 -5.18
C GLY A 51 -15.93 9.61 -5.42
N GLN A 52 -16.14 8.93 -6.56
CA GLN A 52 -15.37 7.74 -6.93
C GLN A 52 -13.89 8.04 -7.18
N GLU A 53 -13.60 9.17 -7.83
CA GLU A 53 -12.20 9.60 -8.04
C GLU A 53 -11.53 9.99 -6.71
N LEU A 54 -12.25 10.69 -5.81
CA LEU A 54 -11.72 11.03 -4.48
C LEU A 54 -11.45 9.79 -3.62
N ASP A 55 -12.33 8.80 -3.66
CA ASP A 55 -12.17 7.49 -3.00
C ASP A 55 -10.90 6.78 -3.48
N SER A 56 -10.69 6.75 -4.79
CA SER A 56 -9.50 6.17 -5.41
C SER A 56 -8.22 6.91 -5.01
N LEU A 57 -8.23 8.24 -4.96
CA LEU A 57 -7.07 9.00 -4.49
C LEU A 57 -6.78 8.72 -3.01
N ALA A 58 -7.81 8.58 -2.18
CA ALA A 58 -7.66 8.24 -0.78
C ALA A 58 -7.10 6.82 -0.58
N ASP A 59 -7.55 5.85 -1.38
CA ASP A 59 -7.02 4.49 -1.41
C ASP A 59 -5.56 4.43 -1.83
N LEU A 60 -5.17 5.20 -2.86
CA LEU A 60 -3.78 5.29 -3.30
C LEU A 60 -2.88 5.81 -2.19
N ILE A 61 -3.31 6.83 -1.44
CA ILE A 61 -2.54 7.39 -0.34
C ILE A 61 -2.48 6.39 0.83
N SER A 62 -3.60 5.75 1.16
CA SER A 62 -3.72 4.87 2.32
C SER A 62 -3.01 3.52 2.14
N PHE A 63 -3.00 2.97 0.93
CA PHE A 63 -2.45 1.65 0.63
C PHE A 63 -1.22 1.66 -0.27
N GLY A 64 -0.98 2.73 -1.02
CA GLY A 64 0.25 2.89 -1.81
C GLY A 64 1.28 3.71 -1.03
N MET A 65 0.94 4.98 -0.78
CA MET A 65 1.90 5.95 -0.24
C MET A 65 2.25 5.68 1.23
N ALA A 66 1.28 5.36 2.08
CA ALA A 66 1.51 5.14 3.50
C ALA A 66 2.52 4.00 3.81
N PRO A 67 2.38 2.78 3.26
CA PRO A 67 3.38 1.72 3.50
C PRO A 67 4.74 2.04 2.87
N ALA A 68 4.78 2.71 1.71
CA ALA A 68 6.04 3.18 1.12
C ALA A 68 6.76 4.21 2.01
N ALA A 69 6.01 5.17 2.58
CA ALA A 69 6.53 6.15 3.53
C ALA A 69 7.01 5.51 4.83
N ALA A 70 6.31 4.49 5.34
CA ALA A 70 6.73 3.73 6.50
C ALA A 70 8.02 2.93 6.24
N ALA A 71 8.15 2.30 5.07
CA ALA A 71 9.35 1.59 4.66
C ALA A 71 10.57 2.51 4.57
N PHE A 72 10.40 3.69 3.97
CA PHE A 72 11.42 4.74 3.93
C PHE A 72 11.80 5.21 5.34
N ALA A 73 10.80 5.39 6.21
CA ALA A 73 11.03 5.81 7.58
C ALA A 73 11.87 4.79 8.37
N LEU A 74 11.63 3.50 8.14
CA LEU A 74 12.34 2.38 8.77
C LEU A 74 13.80 2.22 8.34
N GLY A 75 14.25 2.86 7.25
CA GLY A 75 15.65 2.85 6.86
C GLY A 75 15.93 2.52 5.39
N MET A 76 14.90 2.19 4.61
CA MET A 76 15.03 1.95 3.16
C MET A 76 15.19 3.28 2.40
N ARG A 77 16.37 3.90 2.51
CA ARG A 77 16.66 5.29 2.09
C ARG A 77 17.69 5.40 0.96
N THR A 78 18.10 4.29 0.33
CA THR A 78 19.06 4.39 -0.77
C THR A 78 18.40 4.97 -2.03
N SER A 79 19.22 5.43 -2.98
CA SER A 79 18.74 5.99 -4.26
C SER A 79 17.85 5.00 -5.03
N LEU A 80 18.19 3.70 -5.01
CA LEU A 80 17.37 2.67 -5.63
C LEU A 80 16.11 2.35 -4.82
N ASP A 81 16.18 2.37 -3.48
CA ASP A 81 15.00 2.15 -2.64
C ASP A 81 13.91 3.18 -2.98
N HIS A 82 14.27 4.45 -3.17
CA HIS A 82 13.32 5.50 -3.58
C HIS A 82 12.65 5.18 -4.91
N LEU A 83 13.43 4.73 -5.90
CA LEU A 83 12.93 4.39 -7.22
C LEU A 83 11.95 3.21 -7.14
N LEU A 84 12.31 2.16 -6.42
CA LEU A 84 11.52 0.94 -6.28
C LEU A 84 10.26 1.14 -5.41
N LEU A 85 10.34 1.93 -4.34
CA LEU A 85 9.17 2.33 -3.54
C LEU A 85 8.22 3.22 -4.36
N SER A 86 8.77 4.13 -5.17
CA SER A 86 7.96 4.93 -6.10
C SER A 86 7.28 4.06 -7.15
N PHE A 87 8.00 3.07 -7.69
CA PHE A 87 7.43 2.08 -8.61
C PHE A 87 6.25 1.34 -7.97
N PHE A 88 6.35 0.92 -6.70
CA PHE A 88 5.24 0.30 -5.98
C PHE A 88 4.00 1.21 -5.90
N VAL A 89 4.19 2.51 -5.60
CA VAL A 89 3.08 3.48 -5.59
C VAL A 89 2.46 3.63 -6.98
N LEU A 90 3.27 3.67 -8.03
CA LEU A 90 2.80 3.73 -9.43
C LEU A 90 2.04 2.46 -9.86
N CYS A 91 2.46 1.28 -9.39
CA CYS A 91 1.71 0.04 -9.58
C CYS A 91 0.31 0.12 -8.93
N GLY A 92 0.23 0.63 -7.69
CA GLY A 92 -1.04 0.89 -7.01
C GLY A 92 -1.94 1.85 -7.78
N LEU A 93 -1.39 2.96 -8.27
CA LEU A 93 -2.10 3.93 -9.11
C LEU A 93 -2.66 3.28 -10.39
N THR A 94 -1.84 2.50 -11.08
CA THR A 94 -2.24 1.83 -12.34
C THR A 94 -3.39 0.85 -12.10
N ARG A 95 -3.34 0.10 -11.01
CA ARG A 95 -4.41 -0.82 -10.60
C ARG A 95 -5.72 -0.07 -10.35
N LEU A 96 -5.69 1.03 -9.60
CA LEU A 96 -6.88 1.83 -9.30
C LEU A 96 -7.46 2.49 -10.55
N ALA A 97 -6.61 3.10 -11.38
CA ALA A 97 -7.04 3.69 -12.65
C ALA A 97 -7.75 2.65 -13.54
N ARG A 98 -7.21 1.42 -13.61
CA ARG A 98 -7.84 0.33 -14.35
C ARG A 98 -9.17 -0.12 -13.74
N PHE A 99 -9.27 -0.16 -12.41
CA PHE A 99 -10.52 -0.45 -11.71
C PHE A 99 -11.60 0.58 -12.04
N ASN A 100 -11.28 1.88 -11.96
CA ASN A 100 -12.23 2.96 -12.29
C ASN A 100 -12.73 2.86 -13.73
N VAL A 101 -11.83 2.62 -14.70
CA VAL A 101 -12.20 2.43 -16.12
C VAL A 101 -13.04 1.18 -16.32
N THR A 102 -12.71 0.07 -15.66
CA THR A 102 -13.43 -1.20 -15.80
C THR A 102 -14.84 -1.10 -15.20
N VAL A 103 -15.00 -0.42 -14.06
CA VAL A 103 -16.30 -0.12 -13.46
C VAL A 103 -17.15 0.81 -14.34
N ALA A 104 -16.52 1.73 -15.08
CA ALA A 104 -17.20 2.62 -16.02
C ALA A 104 -17.64 1.92 -17.32
N VAL A 105 -16.94 0.87 -17.76
CA VAL A 105 -17.12 0.23 -19.08
C VAL A 105 -17.84 -1.13 -19.02
N LEU A 106 -17.92 -1.79 -17.85
CA LEU A 106 -18.63 -3.07 -17.73
C LEU A 106 -20.16 -2.92 -17.94
N PRO A 107 -20.75 -3.59 -18.93
CA PRO A 107 -22.21 -3.66 -19.07
C PRO A 107 -22.80 -4.39 -17.87
N LYS A 108 -23.78 -3.78 -17.20
CA LYS A 108 -24.57 -4.45 -16.15
C LYS A 108 -25.54 -5.43 -16.81
N ASP A 109 -25.21 -6.72 -16.81
CA ASP A 109 -26.15 -7.76 -17.23
C ASP A 109 -27.22 -8.05 -16.17
N LYS A 110 -28.42 -8.42 -16.64
CA LYS A 110 -29.69 -8.62 -15.88
C LYS A 110 -29.66 -9.71 -14.79
N SER A 111 -28.50 -10.28 -14.44
CA SER A 111 -28.35 -11.34 -13.43
C SER A 111 -27.38 -11.02 -12.27
N GLY A 112 -26.79 -9.81 -12.24
CA GLY A 112 -26.22 -9.24 -11.01
C GLY A 112 -25.16 -10.06 -10.25
N LYS A 113 -24.37 -10.91 -10.91
CA LYS A 113 -23.26 -11.67 -10.28
C LYS A 113 -21.98 -11.58 -11.09
N SER A 114 -21.02 -10.75 -10.63
CA SER A 114 -19.64 -10.74 -11.13
C SER A 114 -18.90 -12.01 -10.68
N LYS A 115 -18.49 -12.87 -11.63
CA LYS A 115 -17.96 -14.20 -11.34
C LYS A 115 -16.46 -14.28 -10.98
N TYR A 116 -15.69 -13.20 -11.13
CA TYR A 116 -14.25 -13.22 -10.83
C TYR A 116 -13.78 -11.89 -10.23
N PHE A 117 -12.95 -11.95 -9.20
CA PHE A 117 -12.14 -10.80 -8.75
C PHE A 117 -10.87 -10.77 -9.60
N GLU A 118 -10.64 -9.70 -10.35
CA GLU A 118 -9.31 -9.44 -10.94
C GLU A 118 -8.41 -8.74 -9.91
N GLY A 119 -7.33 -9.41 -9.53
CA GLY A 119 -6.28 -8.88 -8.64
C GLY A 119 -6.46 -9.23 -7.17
N THR A 120 -5.36 -9.19 -6.40
CA THR A 120 -5.40 -9.40 -4.95
C THR A 120 -6.15 -8.25 -4.27
N PRO A 121 -7.12 -8.52 -3.38
CA PRO A 121 -7.87 -7.45 -2.74
C PRO A 121 -6.92 -6.56 -1.93
N ILE A 122 -7.27 -5.27 -1.78
CA ILE A 122 -6.54 -4.24 -1.00
C ILE A 122 -6.02 -4.71 0.38
N PRO A 123 -6.63 -5.69 1.08
CA PRO A 123 -6.06 -6.25 2.31
C PRO A 123 -4.69 -6.91 2.15
N THR A 124 -4.23 -7.29 0.94
CA THR A 124 -2.86 -7.83 0.81
C THR A 124 -1.79 -6.79 1.12
N THR A 125 -2.12 -5.51 1.00
CA THR A 125 -1.21 -4.43 1.40
C THR A 125 -1.06 -4.34 2.93
N LEU A 126 -2.05 -4.84 3.70
CA LEU A 126 -1.88 -5.01 5.15
C LEU A 126 -0.85 -6.09 5.49
N SER A 127 -0.60 -7.06 4.61
CA SER A 127 0.46 -8.04 4.81
C SER A 127 1.82 -7.37 4.86
N ILE A 128 2.05 -6.34 4.01
CA ILE A 128 3.26 -5.51 4.07
C ILE A 128 3.28 -4.71 5.37
N THR A 129 2.17 -4.04 5.73
CA THR A 129 2.10 -3.28 6.98
C THR A 129 2.40 -4.15 8.20
N PHE A 130 1.86 -5.37 8.25
CA PHE A 130 2.10 -6.34 9.32
C PHE A 130 3.57 -6.79 9.34
N PHE A 131 4.16 -7.02 8.17
CA PHE A 131 5.58 -7.33 8.07
C PHE A 131 6.47 -6.17 8.57
N LEU A 132 6.15 -4.92 8.21
CA LEU A 132 6.87 -3.75 8.74
C LEU A 132 6.68 -3.62 10.27
N ALA A 133 5.49 -3.89 10.79
CA ALA A 133 5.23 -3.93 12.23
C ALA A 133 6.03 -5.03 12.93
N TYR A 134 6.17 -6.18 12.29
CA TYR A 134 7.04 -7.25 12.77
C TYR A 134 8.51 -6.81 12.80
N CYS A 135 9.01 -6.16 11.75
CA CYS A 135 10.37 -5.60 11.74
C CYS A 135 10.59 -4.62 12.92
N VAL A 136 9.64 -3.71 13.17
CA VAL A 136 9.70 -2.80 14.32
C VAL A 136 9.71 -3.57 15.64
N SER A 137 8.91 -4.63 15.76
CA SER A 137 8.86 -5.44 17.00
C SER A 137 10.14 -6.20 17.31
N GLN A 138 11.00 -6.41 16.31
CA GLN A 138 12.30 -7.06 16.44
C GLN A 138 13.45 -6.04 16.54
N ASP A 139 13.13 -4.75 16.71
CA ASP A 139 14.09 -3.64 16.67
C ASP A 139 14.89 -3.54 15.36
N TRP A 140 14.38 -4.12 14.27
CA TRP A 140 15.01 -4.08 12.95
C TRP A 140 14.71 -2.76 12.25
N VAL A 141 15.48 -1.74 12.61
CA VAL A 141 15.38 -0.40 12.06
C VAL A 141 16.74 0.12 11.63
N LEU A 142 16.74 0.99 10.62
CA LEU A 142 17.92 1.62 10.06
C LEU A 142 18.99 0.58 9.65
N GLU A 143 20.09 0.52 10.39
CA GLU A 143 21.24 -0.35 10.09
C GLU A 143 20.96 -1.82 10.42
N ASP A 144 20.00 -2.09 11.31
CA ASP A 144 19.60 -3.44 11.73
C ASP A 144 18.50 -4.05 10.84
N LEU A 145 18.24 -3.46 9.66
CA LEU A 145 17.26 -4.00 8.72
C LEU A 145 17.67 -5.41 8.23
N PRO A 146 16.73 -6.38 8.20
CA PRO A 146 17.04 -7.74 7.77
C PRO A 146 17.54 -7.73 6.33
N LEU A 147 18.55 -8.57 6.06
CA LEU A 147 19.28 -8.70 4.79
C LEU A 147 20.24 -7.54 4.48
N GLY A 148 20.29 -6.49 5.30
CA GLY A 148 21.21 -5.37 5.16
C GLY A 148 21.12 -4.64 3.81
N VAL A 149 22.17 -3.91 3.46
CA VAL A 149 22.30 -3.27 2.15
C VAL A 149 23.09 -4.18 1.22
N VAL A 150 22.55 -4.44 0.04
CA VAL A 150 23.26 -5.15 -1.03
C VAL A 150 24.00 -4.13 -1.90
N ALA A 151 25.18 -4.52 -2.36
CA ALA A 151 26.05 -3.71 -3.23
C ALA A 151 26.54 -2.39 -2.61
N GLN A 152 26.81 -2.40 -1.29
CA GLN A 152 27.47 -1.31 -0.57
C GLN A 152 28.74 -0.83 -1.30
N GLY A 153 28.86 0.48 -1.51
CA GLY A 153 29.93 1.16 -2.25
C GLY A 153 29.65 1.38 -3.73
N THR A 154 28.47 1.02 -4.25
CA THR A 154 28.13 1.17 -5.69
C THR A 154 26.96 2.11 -5.92
N ALA A 155 26.81 2.62 -7.15
CA ALA A 155 25.64 3.41 -7.53
C ALA A 155 24.31 2.64 -7.46
N PHE A 156 24.37 1.31 -7.26
CA PHE A 156 23.22 0.41 -7.20
C PHE A 156 23.00 -0.16 -5.78
N GLU A 157 23.31 0.59 -4.74
CA GLU A 157 22.96 0.22 -3.36
C GLU A 157 21.45 0.15 -3.16
N PHE A 158 20.96 -0.97 -2.64
CA PHE A 158 19.54 -1.14 -2.27
C PHE A 158 19.34 -2.12 -1.13
N HIS A 159 18.23 -1.97 -0.42
CA HIS A 159 17.78 -2.93 0.58
C HIS A 159 16.94 -4.02 -0.09
N PRO A 160 17.29 -5.32 0.07
CA PRO A 160 16.50 -6.43 -0.47
C PRO A 160 15.04 -6.43 -0.03
N LEU A 161 14.72 -5.85 1.13
CA LEU A 161 13.35 -5.69 1.61
C LEU A 161 12.46 -4.91 0.64
N VAL A 162 13.02 -3.98 -0.13
CA VAL A 162 12.26 -3.21 -1.11
C VAL A 162 11.79 -4.09 -2.28
N LEU A 163 12.46 -5.22 -2.54
CA LEU A 163 11.99 -6.19 -3.52
C LEU A 163 10.65 -6.82 -3.13
N LEU A 164 10.32 -6.90 -1.83
CA LEU A 164 8.99 -7.33 -1.40
C LEU A 164 7.90 -6.34 -1.84
N PHE A 165 8.20 -5.03 -1.78
CA PHE A 165 7.30 -4.00 -2.31
C PHE A 165 7.16 -4.12 -3.82
N VAL A 166 8.26 -4.33 -4.55
CA VAL A 166 8.22 -4.51 -6.00
C VAL A 166 7.42 -5.75 -6.37
N LEU A 167 7.67 -6.89 -5.73
CA LEU A 167 6.92 -8.13 -5.94
C LEU A 167 5.43 -7.92 -5.67
N HIS A 168 5.08 -7.28 -4.55
CA HIS A 168 3.68 -6.99 -4.23
C HIS A 168 3.05 -6.00 -5.23
N GLY A 169 3.79 -4.99 -5.68
CA GLY A 169 3.36 -4.06 -6.74
C GLY A 169 3.10 -4.78 -8.06
N CYS A 170 4.00 -5.66 -8.46
CA CYS A 170 3.83 -6.53 -9.62
C CYS A 170 2.61 -7.44 -9.48
N LEU A 171 2.40 -8.03 -8.30
CA LEU A 171 1.21 -8.86 -8.00
C LEU A 171 -0.10 -8.05 -8.09
N MET A 172 -0.09 -6.79 -7.64
CA MET A 172 -1.26 -5.89 -7.73
C MET A 172 -1.65 -5.54 -9.18
N VAL A 173 -0.67 -5.49 -10.09
CA VAL A 173 -0.90 -5.17 -11.52
C VAL A 173 -1.06 -6.43 -12.37
N SER A 174 -0.57 -7.58 -11.89
CA SER A 174 -0.58 -8.84 -12.60
C SER A 174 -2.00 -9.33 -12.91
N LYS A 175 -2.25 -9.65 -14.18
CA LYS A 175 -3.53 -10.15 -14.70
C LYS A 175 -3.73 -11.66 -14.47
N THR A 176 -2.82 -12.33 -13.78
CA THR A 176 -2.73 -13.80 -13.79
C THR A 176 -3.41 -14.47 -12.59
N LEU A 177 -3.75 -13.74 -11.53
CA LEU A 177 -4.41 -14.30 -10.33
C LEU A 177 -5.94 -14.25 -10.45
N HIS A 178 -6.52 -15.36 -10.93
CA HIS A 178 -7.94 -15.63 -10.85
C HIS A 178 -8.23 -16.38 -9.54
N ILE A 179 -8.72 -15.69 -8.50
CA ILE A 179 -9.12 -16.34 -7.24
C ILE A 179 -10.60 -16.76 -7.36
N PRO A 180 -10.93 -18.06 -7.38
CA PRO A 180 -12.31 -18.52 -7.37
C PRO A 180 -12.92 -18.32 -5.98
N LYS A 181 -14.16 -17.82 -5.94
CA LYS A 181 -14.94 -17.69 -4.69
C LYS A 181 -15.46 -19.08 -4.25
N PRO A 182 -15.48 -19.40 -2.95
CA PRO A 182 -16.38 -20.42 -2.41
C PRO A 182 -17.85 -19.98 -2.47
#